data_AF-A0A0R3TZ31-F1
#
_entry.id   AF-A0A0R3TZ31-F1
#
_cell.length_a   1.000
_cell.length_b   1.000
_cell.length_c   1.000
_cell.angle_alpha   90.00
_cell.angle_beta   90.00
_cell.angle_gamma   90.00
#
_symmetry.space_group_name_H-M   'P 1'
#
loop_
_entity.id
_entity.type
_entity.pdbx_description
1 polymer ?
#
loop_
_entity_poly.entity_id
_entity_poly.type
_entity_poly.pdbx_seq_one_letter_code
_entity_poly.pdbx_strand_id
1 'polypeptide(L)'
;MDYPDILEGLPLGRKPQSVEEISAMMQRNDQFIQAAVLGNLLRSAYIILPTWTSSLNVAYNASIGLAPKNFSHDSQLCLCMANSKAEEVCQIKSFTSEEMETELPTHICNPRLAYYRFAELTSSKAASGTLRQLFNKNHTPAPLIIDIDEDFFGVQLPSAALMQQGWELIDILSLSYPLKEIFCPPEELSGAEELKLDLWFQKTVESFKNAGCFSQYHCSHLHDNSSISFPCQEEIHKSVFFMDPRWRCQNIDEVIFNMKRLVILLSYYPHHYLNVLMEAGVCLEVASRSYKVQPRIHFCLGHNYPGASVVPEYGPAYEEIIELARNMTRILKATLPRKPAAITIARSIRDGYSIRKNLSLVETIIKMVLKRVYNLTDENFHYSEYLAGGPRGWADRYQKKRKVF
;
A
#
# COMPACT_ATOMS: atom_id res chain seq x y z
N MET A 1 6.28 9.20 -10.57
CA MET A 1 5.34 9.79 -9.59
C MET A 1 4.18 10.36 -10.38
N ASP A 2 2.98 9.82 -10.20
CA ASP A 2 1.75 10.32 -10.80
C ASP A 2 1.22 11.57 -10.06
N TYR A 3 0.50 12.46 -10.74
CA TYR A 3 -0.15 13.63 -10.10
C TYR A 3 -1.52 13.25 -9.54
N PRO A 4 -1.96 13.90 -8.45
CA PRO A 4 -3.32 13.71 -7.95
C PRO A 4 -4.35 14.24 -8.94
N ASP A 5 -5.54 13.66 -8.92
CA ASP A 5 -6.69 14.27 -9.56
C ASP A 5 -7.08 15.56 -8.82
N ILE A 6 -7.56 16.56 -9.57
CA ILE A 6 -8.10 17.79 -8.97
C ILE A 6 -9.48 17.46 -8.41
N LEU A 7 -9.54 17.25 -7.10
CA LEU A 7 -10.75 16.93 -6.35
C LEU A 7 -11.19 18.14 -5.51
N GLU A 8 -12.47 18.18 -5.15
CA GLU A 8 -12.99 19.15 -4.18
C GLU A 8 -12.19 19.06 -2.86
N GLY A 9 -11.74 20.20 -2.35
CA GLY A 9 -10.92 20.27 -1.14
C GLY A 9 -9.41 20.06 -1.34
N LEU A 10 -8.93 19.73 -2.56
CA LEU A 10 -7.49 19.65 -2.80
C LEU A 10 -6.85 21.05 -2.69
N PRO A 11 -5.81 21.25 -1.86
CA PRO A 11 -5.24 22.57 -1.61
C PRO A 11 -4.27 22.98 -2.73
N LEU A 12 -4.81 23.54 -3.81
CA LEU A 12 -4.05 23.98 -4.99
C LEU A 12 -3.15 25.19 -4.66
N GLY A 13 -1.83 24.99 -4.63
CA GLY A 13 -0.84 26.07 -4.47
C GLY A 13 -0.78 26.66 -3.06
N ARG A 14 -1.39 26.03 -2.06
CA ARG A 14 -1.38 26.50 -0.66
C ARG A 14 -1.33 25.35 0.33
N LYS A 15 -0.95 25.64 1.57
CA LYS A 15 -0.98 24.64 2.64
C LYS A 15 -2.41 24.17 2.92
N PRO A 16 -2.62 22.88 3.21
CA PRO A 16 -3.90 22.39 3.71
C PRO A 16 -4.25 23.09 5.03
N GLN A 17 -5.53 23.37 5.23
CA GLN A 17 -6.08 24.08 6.39
C GLN A 17 -7.03 23.21 7.22
N SER A 18 -7.43 22.04 6.71
CA SER A 18 -8.32 21.12 7.40
C SER A 18 -7.96 19.65 7.18
N VAL A 19 -8.58 18.76 7.95
CA VAL A 19 -8.40 17.31 7.83
C VAL A 19 -8.98 16.80 6.51
N GLU A 20 -10.05 17.41 6.03
CA GLU A 20 -10.69 17.09 4.76
C GLU A 20 -9.77 17.42 3.58
N GLU A 21 -9.05 18.55 3.64
CA GLU A 21 -8.05 18.89 2.61
C GLU A 21 -6.85 17.93 2.62
N ILE A 22 -6.41 17.51 3.81
CA ILE A 22 -5.37 16.47 3.93
C ILE A 22 -5.89 15.14 3.38
N SER A 23 -7.14 14.78 3.69
CA SER A 23 -7.78 13.59 3.15
C SER A 23 -7.78 13.65 1.63
N ALA A 24 -8.21 14.76 0.99
CA ALA A 24 -8.21 14.94 -0.46
C ALA A 24 -6.83 14.77 -1.13
N MET A 25 -5.73 14.90 -0.37
CA MET A 25 -4.37 14.61 -0.84
C MET A 25 -4.02 13.11 -0.81
N MET A 26 -4.70 12.31 0.02
CA MET A 26 -4.47 10.87 0.22
C MET A 26 -5.20 10.00 -0.82
N GLN A 27 -4.92 10.24 -2.11
CA GLN A 27 -5.51 9.49 -3.22
C GLN A 27 -4.75 8.17 -3.50
N ARG A 28 -3.42 8.26 -3.64
CA ARG A 28 -2.46 7.15 -3.75
C ARG A 28 -1.11 7.57 -3.13
N ASN A 29 -0.19 6.64 -2.91
CA ASN A 29 1.09 6.91 -2.23
C ASN A 29 1.93 7.97 -2.97
N ASP A 30 2.15 7.81 -4.28
CA ASP A 30 2.93 8.75 -5.08
C ASP A 30 2.17 10.04 -5.39
N GLN A 31 0.85 9.95 -5.58
CA GLN A 31 -0.04 11.10 -5.70
C GLN A 31 -0.05 11.96 -4.43
N PHE A 32 0.09 11.38 -3.24
CA PHE A 32 0.22 12.13 -1.99
C PHE A 32 1.50 12.97 -1.96
N ILE A 33 2.63 12.44 -2.44
CA ILE A 33 3.89 13.19 -2.54
C ILE A 33 3.70 14.40 -3.46
N GLN A 34 3.09 14.21 -4.64
CA GLN A 34 2.80 15.30 -5.56
C GLN A 34 1.77 16.30 -4.99
N ALA A 35 0.73 15.81 -4.31
CA ALA A 35 -0.24 16.64 -3.62
C ALA A 35 0.41 17.46 -2.50
N ALA A 36 1.40 16.91 -1.78
CA ALA A 36 2.14 17.61 -0.75
C ALA A 36 3.08 18.68 -1.33
N VAL A 37 3.64 18.47 -2.52
CA VAL A 37 4.34 19.52 -3.29
C VAL A 37 3.36 20.61 -3.70
N LEU A 38 2.25 20.24 -4.32
CA LEU A 38 1.19 21.15 -4.77
C LEU A 38 0.60 21.98 -3.61
N GLY A 39 0.41 21.34 -2.46
CA GLY A 39 -0.01 21.93 -1.20
C GLY A 39 1.11 22.69 -0.47
N ASN A 40 2.26 22.93 -1.11
CA ASN A 40 3.39 23.67 -0.55
C ASN A 40 3.89 23.14 0.83
N LEU A 41 3.69 21.85 1.11
CA LEU A 41 4.26 21.13 2.27
C LEU A 41 5.68 20.66 1.96
N LEU A 42 5.95 20.25 0.72
CA LEU A 42 7.25 19.79 0.25
C LEU A 42 7.83 20.75 -0.80
N ARG A 43 9.10 21.08 -0.65
CA ARG A 43 9.88 21.87 -1.64
C ARG A 43 10.97 21.06 -2.32
N SER A 44 11.24 19.87 -1.81
CA SER A 44 12.17 18.93 -2.40
C SER A 44 11.77 17.52 -2.03
N ALA A 45 11.87 16.60 -2.98
CA ALA A 45 11.63 15.17 -2.79
C ALA A 45 12.86 14.40 -3.25
N TYR A 46 13.32 13.49 -2.41
CA TYR A 46 14.49 12.66 -2.67
C TYR A 46 14.10 11.20 -2.46
N ILE A 47 14.01 10.45 -3.56
CA ILE A 47 13.67 9.03 -3.55
C ILE A 47 14.98 8.24 -3.55
N ILE A 48 15.11 7.31 -2.61
CA ILE A 48 16.31 6.48 -2.49
C ILE A 48 15.91 5.03 -2.71
N LEU A 49 16.32 4.48 -3.85
CA LEU A 49 15.98 3.13 -4.24
C LEU A 49 17.03 2.12 -3.74
N PRO A 50 16.63 0.89 -3.38
CA PRO A 50 17.56 -0.11 -2.91
C PRO A 50 18.47 -0.62 -4.05
N THR A 51 19.52 -1.37 -3.70
CA THR A 51 20.50 -1.86 -4.69
C THR A 51 19.97 -2.94 -5.62
N TRP A 52 18.86 -3.59 -5.27
CA TRP A 52 18.27 -4.68 -6.03
C TRP A 52 17.31 -4.21 -7.13
N THR A 53 16.95 -2.92 -7.17
CA THR A 53 16.14 -2.33 -8.25
C THR A 53 17.02 -1.80 -9.38
N SER A 54 16.61 -2.01 -10.63
CA SER A 54 17.24 -1.38 -11.80
C SER A 54 16.71 0.05 -11.99
N SER A 55 17.42 1.05 -11.49
CA SER A 55 17.06 2.46 -11.71
C SER A 55 18.26 3.30 -12.17
N LEU A 56 17.96 4.27 -13.02
CA LEU A 56 18.88 5.34 -13.42
C LEU A 56 18.74 6.49 -12.42
N ASN A 57 19.89 7.04 -12.01
CA ASN A 57 19.87 8.23 -11.15
C ASN A 57 19.37 9.44 -11.96
N VAL A 58 18.35 10.11 -11.45
CA VAL A 58 17.75 11.28 -12.11
C VAL A 58 17.67 12.43 -11.11
N ALA A 59 17.96 13.65 -11.56
CA ALA A 59 17.76 14.85 -10.77
C ALA A 59 17.34 16.01 -11.67
N TYR A 60 16.27 16.70 -11.29
CA TYR A 60 15.73 17.84 -12.04
C TYR A 60 15.04 18.83 -11.10
N ASN A 61 14.86 20.04 -11.61
CA ASN A 61 13.92 20.99 -11.03
C ASN A 61 12.59 20.82 -11.73
N ALA A 62 11.49 20.92 -10.97
CA ALA A 62 10.17 20.78 -11.52
C ALA A 62 9.20 21.82 -10.97
N SER A 63 8.13 22.06 -11.73
CA SER A 63 7.03 22.90 -11.33
C SER A 63 5.69 22.28 -11.71
N ILE A 64 4.70 22.45 -10.84
CA ILE A 64 3.32 22.00 -11.07
C ILE A 64 2.48 23.24 -11.33
N GLY A 65 1.71 23.22 -12.41
CA GLY A 65 0.78 24.29 -12.77
C GLY A 65 -0.58 23.77 -13.20
N LEU A 66 -1.37 24.66 -13.78
CA LEU A 66 -2.65 24.33 -14.40
C LEU A 66 -2.56 24.45 -15.91
N ALA A 67 -3.23 23.55 -16.62
CA ALA A 67 -3.47 23.64 -18.04
C ALA A 67 -4.96 23.45 -18.33
N PRO A 68 -5.53 24.09 -19.35
CA PRO A 68 -6.92 23.88 -19.73
C PRO A 68 -7.15 22.45 -20.26
N LYS A 69 -8.30 21.84 -19.93
CA LYS A 69 -8.76 20.64 -20.61
C LYS A 69 -9.49 21.03 -21.89
N ASN A 70 -8.93 20.73 -23.07
CA ASN A 70 -9.52 20.91 -24.42
C ASN A 70 -10.79 21.78 -24.49
N PHE A 71 -10.64 23.12 -24.51
CA PHE A 71 -11.72 24.12 -24.67
C PHE A 71 -12.89 24.05 -23.67
N SER A 72 -12.75 23.31 -22.56
CA SER A 72 -13.66 23.36 -21.42
C SER A 72 -13.19 24.39 -20.40
N HIS A 73 -14.07 24.76 -19.46
CA HIS A 73 -13.71 25.58 -18.30
C HIS A 73 -12.92 24.79 -17.23
N ASP A 74 -12.74 23.49 -17.42
CA ASP A 74 -12.06 22.63 -16.46
C ASP A 74 -10.54 22.67 -16.68
N SER A 75 -9.82 22.70 -15.56
CA SER A 75 -8.36 22.64 -15.55
C SER A 75 -7.87 21.24 -15.21
N GLN A 76 -6.64 20.94 -15.59
CA GLN A 76 -5.88 19.78 -15.18
C GLN A 76 -4.49 20.20 -14.70
N LEU A 77 -3.83 19.33 -13.93
CA LEU A 77 -2.45 19.55 -13.53
C LEU A 77 -1.51 19.32 -14.71
N CYS A 78 -0.47 20.13 -14.78
CA CYS A 78 0.65 19.96 -15.70
C CYS A 78 1.95 19.99 -14.90
N LEU A 79 2.89 19.10 -15.23
CA LEU A 79 4.25 19.11 -14.69
C LEU A 79 5.21 19.63 -15.73
N CYS A 80 6.11 20.51 -15.30
CA CYS A 80 7.23 20.89 -16.12
C CYS A 80 8.54 20.58 -15.44
N MET A 81 9.47 19.98 -16.18
CA MET A 81 10.76 19.51 -15.71
C MET A 81 11.86 20.22 -16.47
N ALA A 82 12.79 20.82 -15.75
CA ALA A 82 13.99 21.41 -16.30
C ALA A 82 15.20 20.54 -15.94
N ASN A 83 15.85 19.98 -16.96
CA ASN A 83 17.13 19.30 -16.78
C ASN A 83 18.27 20.33 -16.64
N SER A 84 19.47 19.88 -16.30
CA SER A 84 20.65 20.74 -16.11
C SER A 84 21.10 21.53 -17.36
N LYS A 85 20.49 21.29 -18.53
CA LYS A 85 20.75 21.96 -19.81
C LYS A 85 19.66 22.97 -20.23
N ALA A 86 18.76 23.33 -19.30
CA ALA A 86 17.82 24.46 -19.38
C ALA A 86 16.63 24.35 -20.36
N GLU A 87 16.47 23.26 -21.10
CA GLU A 87 15.19 22.99 -21.79
C GLU A 87 14.17 22.46 -20.77
N GLU A 88 13.10 23.24 -20.57
CA GLU A 88 11.94 22.85 -19.76
C GLU A 88 10.96 22.09 -20.66
N VAL A 89 10.67 20.86 -20.28
CA VAL A 89 9.64 20.03 -20.93
C VAL A 89 8.43 19.98 -20.03
N CYS A 90 7.26 20.29 -20.59
CA CYS A 90 5.99 20.28 -19.89
C CYS A 90 5.10 19.16 -20.39
N GLN A 91 4.39 18.50 -19.47
CA GLN A 91 3.53 17.37 -19.76
C GLN A 91 2.24 17.36 -18.92
N ILE A 92 1.18 16.81 -19.51
CA ILE A 92 -0.13 16.54 -18.88
C ILE A 92 -0.46 15.05 -19.02
N LYS A 93 -1.32 14.53 -18.14
CA LYS A 93 -1.87 13.18 -18.29
C LYS A 93 -2.76 13.14 -19.54
N SER A 94 -2.57 12.14 -20.40
CA SER A 94 -3.41 11.98 -21.59
C SER A 94 -4.85 11.65 -21.18
N PHE A 95 -5.80 12.24 -21.91
CA PHE A 95 -7.22 11.95 -21.74
C PHE A 95 -7.62 10.59 -22.30
N THR A 96 -6.83 10.02 -23.22
CA THR A 96 -7.17 8.78 -23.92
C THR A 96 -6.53 7.54 -23.30
N SER A 97 -5.51 7.70 -22.47
CA SER A 97 -4.93 6.61 -21.67
C SER A 97 -4.26 7.17 -20.42
N GLU A 98 -4.53 6.55 -19.27
CA GLU A 98 -3.91 6.95 -17.99
C GLU A 98 -2.37 6.82 -17.97
N GLU A 99 -1.80 6.03 -18.89
CA GLU A 99 -0.36 5.73 -18.93
C GLU A 99 0.46 6.62 -19.88
N MET A 100 -0.19 7.40 -20.76
CA MET A 100 0.53 8.28 -21.69
C MET A 100 0.51 9.71 -21.19
N GLU A 101 1.69 10.34 -21.13
CA GLU A 101 1.82 11.77 -20.92
C GLU A 101 1.88 12.48 -22.29
N THR A 102 1.19 13.61 -22.43
CA THR A 102 1.22 14.43 -23.64
C THR A 102 2.05 15.68 -23.36
N GLU A 103 3.08 15.92 -24.18
CA GLU A 103 3.86 17.15 -24.11
C GLU A 103 3.00 18.37 -24.47
N LEU A 104 3.20 19.47 -23.74
CA LEU A 104 2.56 20.76 -24.02
C LEU A 104 3.60 21.88 -24.10
N PRO A 105 3.33 22.93 -24.89
CA PRO A 105 4.08 24.17 -24.82
C PRO A 105 4.16 24.72 -23.39
N THR A 106 5.35 25.16 -22.97
CA THR A 106 5.63 25.55 -21.58
C THR A 106 4.74 26.67 -21.04
N HIS A 107 4.39 27.64 -21.89
CA HIS A 107 3.55 28.78 -21.53
C HIS A 107 2.08 28.41 -21.22
N ILE A 108 1.62 27.23 -21.64
CA ILE A 108 0.26 26.77 -21.39
C ILE A 108 0.10 26.29 -19.93
N CYS A 109 1.19 25.84 -19.29
CA CYS A 109 1.17 25.39 -17.91
C CYS A 109 1.24 26.58 -16.94
N ASN A 110 0.12 27.28 -16.76
CA ASN A 110 0.03 28.53 -16.00
C ASN A 110 -1.39 28.71 -15.39
N PRO A 111 -1.54 29.19 -14.13
CA PRO A 111 -0.50 29.59 -13.20
C PRO A 111 0.37 28.43 -12.71
N ARG A 112 1.64 28.75 -12.42
CA ARG A 112 2.55 27.85 -11.70
C ARG A 112 2.19 27.87 -10.22
N LEU A 113 1.78 26.74 -9.68
CA LEU A 113 1.27 26.60 -8.31
C LEU A 113 2.36 26.22 -7.32
N ALA A 114 3.33 25.41 -7.75
CA ALA A 114 4.43 24.94 -6.92
C ALA A 114 5.72 24.74 -7.71
N TYR A 115 6.85 24.90 -7.03
CA TYR A 115 8.19 24.62 -7.55
C TYR A 115 8.92 23.73 -6.56
N TYR A 116 9.55 22.67 -7.06
CA TYR A 116 10.27 21.73 -6.22
C TYR A 116 11.48 21.13 -6.92
N ARG A 117 12.36 20.57 -6.12
CA ARG A 117 13.50 19.79 -6.60
C ARG A 117 13.20 18.30 -6.42
N PHE A 118 13.49 17.52 -7.45
CA PHE A 118 13.40 16.08 -7.37
C PHE A 118 14.76 15.45 -7.60
N ALA A 119 15.06 14.39 -6.85
CA ALA A 119 16.09 13.45 -7.25
C ALA A 119 15.73 12.02 -6.86
N GLU A 120 15.98 11.10 -7.77
CA GLU A 120 15.95 9.67 -7.54
C GLU A 120 17.39 9.15 -7.58
N LEU A 121 17.78 8.45 -6.52
CA LEU A 121 19.14 7.97 -6.33
C LEU A 121 19.12 6.50 -5.93
N THR A 122 20.08 5.74 -6.43
CA THR A 122 20.37 4.44 -5.84
C THR A 122 20.94 4.63 -4.43
N SER A 123 20.65 3.68 -3.55
CA SER A 123 21.11 3.69 -2.15
C SER A 123 22.64 3.75 -2.04
N SER A 124 23.38 3.14 -2.96
CA SER A 124 24.85 3.25 -3.02
C SER A 124 25.32 4.68 -3.32
N LYS A 125 24.67 5.39 -4.25
CA LYS A 125 24.95 6.80 -4.55
C LYS A 125 24.54 7.70 -3.39
N ALA A 126 23.39 7.46 -2.78
CA ALA A 126 22.96 8.19 -1.59
C ALA A 126 23.94 8.02 -0.43
N ALA A 127 24.44 6.80 -0.19
CA ALA A 127 25.42 6.49 0.85
C ALA A 127 26.80 7.12 0.61
N SER A 128 27.17 7.37 -0.65
CA SER A 128 28.43 8.05 -1.02
C SER A 128 28.45 9.54 -0.70
N GLY A 129 27.32 10.12 -0.27
CA GLY A 129 27.21 11.53 0.13
C GLY A 129 26.70 12.47 -0.98
N THR A 130 26.33 11.96 -2.16
CA THR A 130 25.75 12.75 -3.27
C THR A 130 24.58 13.60 -2.80
N LEU A 131 23.67 13.03 -2.01
CA LEU A 131 22.48 13.73 -1.54
C LEU A 131 22.83 14.85 -0.54
N ARG A 132 23.92 14.73 0.24
CA ARG A 132 24.43 15.84 1.08
C ARG A 132 24.87 17.04 0.24
N GLN A 133 25.47 16.80 -0.92
CA GLN A 133 25.84 17.87 -1.85
C GLN A 133 24.61 18.55 -2.44
N LEU A 134 23.51 17.81 -2.67
CA LEU A 134 22.24 18.37 -3.11
C LEU A 134 21.60 19.24 -2.00
N PHE A 135 21.64 18.79 -0.74
CA PHE A 135 21.14 19.55 0.42
C PHE A 135 21.91 20.84 0.71
N ASN A 136 23.24 20.80 0.67
CA ASN A 136 24.09 21.94 1.03
C ASN A 136 24.01 23.11 0.04
N LYS A 137 23.43 22.91 -1.15
CA LYS A 137 23.15 23.98 -2.12
C LYS A 137 21.94 24.85 -1.74
N ASN A 138 21.16 24.46 -0.72
CA ASN A 138 19.97 25.21 -0.29
C ASN A 138 20.29 26.11 0.92
N HIS A 139 20.09 27.42 0.77
CA HIS A 139 20.45 28.44 1.76
C HIS A 139 19.49 28.55 2.96
N THR A 140 18.31 27.92 2.92
CA THR A 140 17.35 27.90 4.03
C THR A 140 17.11 26.47 4.55
N PRO A 141 17.37 26.19 5.84
CA PRO A 141 17.12 24.88 6.42
C PRO A 141 15.61 24.64 6.60
N ALA A 142 15.00 23.89 5.69
CA ALA A 142 13.66 23.35 5.89
C ALA A 142 13.70 22.12 6.82
N PRO A 143 12.63 21.84 7.61
CA PRO A 143 12.48 20.58 8.32
C PRO A 143 12.58 19.39 7.37
N LEU A 144 13.27 18.33 7.81
CA LEU A 144 13.42 17.08 7.05
C LEU A 144 12.37 16.07 7.54
N ILE A 145 11.67 15.45 6.60
CA ILE A 145 10.81 14.28 6.85
C ILE A 145 11.48 13.09 6.17
N ILE A 146 11.49 11.95 6.84
CA ILE A 146 11.99 10.68 6.28
C ILE A 146 10.82 9.71 6.26
N ASP A 147 10.54 9.14 5.09
CA ASP A 147 9.60 8.04 4.93
C ASP A 147 10.38 6.78 4.54
N ILE A 148 10.16 5.69 5.27
CA ILE A 148 10.86 4.42 5.07
C ILE A 148 9.82 3.37 4.72
N ASP A 149 9.80 2.98 3.46
CA ASP A 149 9.05 1.81 3.04
C ASP A 149 9.84 0.54 3.38
N GLU A 150 9.17 -0.43 4.01
CA GLU A 150 9.79 -1.72 4.34
C GLU A 150 10.20 -2.51 3.08
N ASP A 151 9.59 -2.20 1.94
CA ASP A 151 9.93 -2.78 0.65
C ASP A 151 11.36 -2.44 0.20
N PHE A 152 12.01 -1.41 0.75
CA PHE A 152 13.44 -1.17 0.57
C PHE A 152 14.26 -2.44 0.88
N PHE A 153 13.80 -3.24 1.85
CA PHE A 153 14.41 -4.51 2.26
C PHE A 153 13.96 -5.71 1.46
N GLY A 154 13.03 -5.55 0.51
CA GLY A 154 12.58 -6.60 -0.39
C GLY A 154 11.06 -6.69 -0.50
N VAL A 155 10.63 -7.39 -1.54
CA VAL A 155 9.24 -7.53 -1.95
C VAL A 155 8.93 -9.01 -2.08
N GLN A 156 7.84 -9.44 -1.44
CA GLN A 156 7.29 -10.79 -1.63
C GLN A 156 5.84 -10.67 -2.06
N LEU A 157 5.49 -11.28 -3.19
CA LEU A 157 4.13 -11.29 -3.69
C LEU A 157 3.31 -12.34 -2.92
N PRO A 158 2.31 -11.96 -2.09
CA PRO A 158 1.52 -12.94 -1.35
C PRO A 158 0.76 -13.90 -2.28
N SER A 159 0.35 -13.41 -3.45
CA SER A 159 -0.27 -14.20 -4.51
C SER A 159 0.67 -15.25 -5.11
N ALA A 160 2.00 -15.06 -5.07
CA ALA A 160 2.94 -16.04 -5.62
C ALA A 160 2.83 -17.41 -4.94
N ALA A 161 2.56 -17.44 -3.62
CA ALA A 161 2.36 -18.70 -2.91
C ALA A 161 1.09 -19.44 -3.39
N LEU A 162 0.03 -18.72 -3.76
CA LEU A 162 -1.19 -19.30 -4.34
C LEU A 162 -0.95 -19.76 -5.80
N MET A 163 -0.27 -18.94 -6.59
CA MET A 163 0.04 -19.22 -8.00
C MET A 163 1.02 -20.37 -8.18
N GLN A 164 2.01 -20.52 -7.28
CA GLN A 164 2.93 -21.68 -7.27
C GLN A 164 2.20 -23.00 -7.04
N GLN A 165 1.02 -22.96 -6.44
CA GLN A 165 0.16 -24.12 -6.30
C GLN A 165 -0.76 -24.30 -7.52
N GLY A 166 -0.72 -23.43 -8.52
CA GLY A 166 -1.48 -23.55 -9.77
C GLY A 166 -2.79 -22.77 -9.82
N TRP A 167 -3.01 -21.79 -8.92
CA TRP A 167 -4.15 -20.87 -9.07
C TRP A 167 -3.87 -19.87 -10.18
N GLU A 168 -4.85 -19.68 -11.05
CA GLU A 168 -4.83 -18.55 -11.97
C GLU A 168 -5.15 -17.26 -11.22
N LEU A 169 -4.49 -16.18 -11.62
CA LEU A 169 -4.71 -14.88 -10.99
C LEU A 169 -6.18 -14.43 -11.08
N ILE A 170 -6.84 -14.72 -12.21
CA ILE A 170 -8.24 -14.37 -12.41
C ILE A 170 -9.17 -15.07 -11.41
N ASP A 171 -8.84 -16.30 -11.01
CA ASP A 171 -9.60 -17.04 -10.01
C ASP A 171 -9.43 -16.40 -8.62
N ILE A 172 -8.19 -16.05 -8.28
CA ILE A 172 -7.85 -15.36 -7.03
C ILE A 172 -8.64 -14.04 -6.90
N LEU A 173 -8.68 -13.27 -7.99
CA LEU A 173 -9.42 -12.01 -8.03
C LEU A 173 -10.93 -12.22 -7.94
N SER A 174 -11.46 -13.24 -8.64
CA SER A 174 -12.88 -13.58 -8.63
C SER A 174 -13.35 -14.03 -7.24
N LEU A 175 -12.50 -14.70 -6.47
CA LEU A 175 -12.76 -15.07 -5.09
C LEU A 175 -12.89 -13.88 -4.14
N SER A 176 -12.34 -12.71 -4.49
CA SER A 176 -12.51 -11.50 -3.68
C SER A 176 -13.90 -10.87 -3.84
N TYR A 177 -14.63 -11.19 -4.91
CA TYR A 177 -15.94 -10.58 -5.18
C TYR A 177 -16.98 -10.90 -4.09
N PRO A 178 -17.19 -12.17 -3.67
CA PRO A 178 -18.09 -12.46 -2.55
C PRO A 178 -17.73 -11.74 -1.25
N LEU A 179 -16.44 -11.50 -0.98
CA LEU A 179 -16.01 -10.82 0.25
C LEU A 179 -16.56 -9.38 0.33
N LYS A 180 -16.67 -8.69 -0.81
CA LYS A 180 -17.20 -7.31 -0.87
C LYS A 180 -18.69 -7.25 -0.51
N GLU A 181 -19.44 -8.29 -0.83
CA GLU A 181 -20.87 -8.38 -0.55
C GLU A 181 -21.16 -8.99 0.83
N ILE A 182 -20.18 -9.67 1.43
CA ILE A 182 -20.24 -10.15 2.82
C ILE A 182 -19.89 -9.00 3.78
N PHE A 183 -18.85 -8.23 3.47
CA PHE A 183 -18.27 -7.23 4.35
C PHE A 183 -18.54 -5.79 3.89
N CYS A 184 -19.16 -5.00 4.77
CA CYS A 184 -19.41 -3.58 4.59
C CYS A 184 -18.76 -2.81 5.77
N PRO A 185 -17.42 -2.67 5.81
CA PRO A 185 -16.76 -1.95 6.88
C PRO A 185 -17.12 -0.46 6.87
N PRO A 186 -17.10 0.23 8.03
CA PRO A 186 -17.28 1.67 8.10
C PRO A 186 -16.02 2.41 7.62
N GLU A 187 -16.17 3.67 7.19
CA GLU A 187 -15.07 4.53 6.72
C GLU A 187 -13.93 4.71 7.74
N GLU A 188 -14.22 4.58 9.04
CA GLU A 188 -13.22 4.73 10.10
C GLU A 188 -12.81 3.40 10.76
N LEU A 189 -12.93 2.27 10.06
CA LEU A 189 -12.52 0.96 10.59
C LEU A 189 -11.04 0.98 11.02
N SER A 190 -10.79 0.78 12.32
CA SER A 190 -9.45 0.70 12.87
C SER A 190 -8.72 -0.58 12.44
N GLY A 191 -7.39 -0.58 12.48
CA GLY A 191 -6.57 -1.77 12.22
C GLY A 191 -6.80 -2.89 13.25
N ALA A 192 -7.25 -2.55 14.46
CA ALA A 192 -7.67 -3.54 15.46
C ALA A 192 -8.98 -4.25 15.07
N GLU A 193 -9.90 -3.54 14.42
CA GLU A 193 -11.15 -4.13 13.90
C GLU A 193 -10.91 -4.92 12.62
N GLU A 194 -10.06 -4.42 11.73
CA GLU A 194 -9.57 -5.17 10.56
C GLU A 194 -8.94 -6.52 10.99
N LEU A 195 -8.14 -6.51 12.06
CA LEU A 195 -7.59 -7.75 12.63
C LEU A 195 -8.66 -8.70 13.18
N LYS A 196 -9.73 -8.19 13.78
CA LYS A 196 -10.85 -9.02 14.24
C LYS A 196 -11.59 -9.65 13.06
N LEU A 197 -11.77 -8.89 11.99
CA LEU A 197 -12.38 -9.34 10.75
C LEU A 197 -11.55 -10.48 10.13
N ASP A 198 -10.24 -10.27 9.98
CA ASP A 198 -9.32 -11.27 9.45
C ASP A 198 -9.27 -12.55 10.31
N LEU A 199 -9.27 -12.39 11.64
CA LEU A 199 -9.35 -13.52 12.57
C LEU A 199 -10.69 -14.26 12.47
N TRP A 200 -11.79 -13.55 12.25
CA TRP A 200 -13.08 -14.18 12.00
C TRP A 200 -13.04 -14.98 10.70
N PHE A 201 -12.51 -14.40 9.62
CA PHE A 201 -12.38 -15.07 8.33
C PHE A 201 -11.59 -16.39 8.46
N GLN A 202 -10.43 -16.34 9.12
CA GLN A 202 -9.61 -17.52 9.38
C GLN A 202 -10.39 -18.63 10.11
N LYS A 203 -11.06 -18.28 11.21
CA LYS A 203 -11.85 -19.23 12.00
C LYS A 203 -13.04 -19.80 11.23
N THR A 204 -13.68 -18.98 10.40
CA THR A 204 -14.82 -19.37 9.58
C THR A 204 -14.40 -20.38 8.52
N VAL A 205 -13.29 -20.14 7.81
CA VAL A 205 -12.73 -21.10 6.85
C VAL A 205 -12.36 -22.42 7.55
N GLU A 206 -11.77 -22.36 8.74
CA GLU A 206 -11.45 -23.56 9.52
C GLU A 206 -12.70 -24.31 9.99
N SER A 207 -13.76 -23.58 10.37
CA SER A 207 -15.05 -24.18 10.73
C SER A 207 -15.69 -24.89 9.54
N PHE A 208 -15.68 -24.27 8.36
CA PHE A 208 -16.18 -24.87 7.13
C PHE A 208 -15.39 -26.14 6.75
N LYS A 209 -14.07 -26.11 6.93
CA LYS A 209 -13.22 -27.30 6.74
C LYS A 209 -13.63 -28.43 7.67
N ASN A 210 -13.88 -28.15 8.94
CA ASN A 210 -14.32 -29.13 9.94
C ASN A 210 -15.75 -29.65 9.68
N ALA A 211 -16.62 -28.80 9.13
CA ALA A 211 -17.97 -29.18 8.71
C ALA A 211 -18.02 -29.97 7.39
N GLY A 212 -16.86 -30.22 6.76
CA GLY A 212 -16.78 -30.99 5.50
C GLY A 212 -17.23 -30.21 4.27
N CYS A 213 -17.25 -28.88 4.31
CA CYS A 213 -17.67 -28.02 3.19
C CYS A 213 -16.82 -28.18 1.92
N PHE A 214 -15.57 -28.65 2.04
CA PHE A 214 -14.58 -28.67 0.95
C PHE A 214 -14.25 -30.08 0.46
N SER A 215 -15.14 -31.05 0.65
CA SER A 215 -14.90 -32.43 0.21
C SER A 215 -14.93 -32.54 -1.33
N GLN A 216 -14.04 -33.37 -1.89
CA GLN A 216 -13.80 -33.54 -3.34
C GLN A 216 -15.01 -34.04 -4.17
N TYR A 217 -16.17 -34.27 -3.56
CA TYR A 217 -17.33 -34.86 -4.21
C TYR A 217 -18.32 -33.86 -4.81
N HIS A 218 -18.05 -32.54 -4.73
CA HIS A 218 -18.92 -31.55 -5.35
C HIS A 218 -18.51 -31.27 -6.80
N CYS A 219 -18.92 -32.19 -7.67
CA CYS A 219 -18.95 -31.99 -9.10
C CYS A 219 -20.11 -31.07 -9.52
N SER A 220 -19.74 -30.03 -10.28
CA SER A 220 -20.40 -29.58 -11.52
C SER A 220 -21.37 -28.39 -11.48
N HIS A 221 -21.00 -27.41 -12.30
CA HIS A 221 -21.70 -26.21 -12.76
C HIS A 221 -21.69 -25.00 -11.81
N LEU A 222 -20.83 -24.05 -12.20
CA LEU A 222 -20.60 -22.70 -11.67
C LEU A 222 -21.84 -21.85 -11.39
N HIS A 223 -23.05 -22.33 -11.72
CA HIS A 223 -24.20 -21.46 -11.84
C HIS A 223 -25.49 -21.83 -11.13
N ASP A 224 -25.84 -23.08 -10.74
CA ASP A 224 -27.17 -23.25 -10.10
C ASP A 224 -27.49 -24.52 -9.28
N ASN A 225 -26.61 -25.53 -9.14
CA ASN A 225 -27.04 -26.81 -8.53
C ASN A 225 -26.02 -27.57 -7.67
N SER A 226 -24.91 -26.96 -7.24
CA SER A 226 -24.05 -27.61 -6.25
C SER A 226 -24.74 -27.60 -4.87
N SER A 227 -25.23 -28.76 -4.44
CA SER A 227 -25.84 -28.91 -3.13
C SER A 227 -24.76 -28.87 -2.06
N ILE A 228 -24.61 -27.71 -1.43
CA ILE A 228 -23.84 -27.59 -0.18
C ILE A 228 -24.46 -28.56 0.84
N SER A 229 -23.65 -29.42 1.45
CA SER A 229 -24.13 -30.39 2.44
C SER A 229 -24.85 -29.69 3.60
N PHE A 230 -25.84 -30.37 4.21
CA PHE A 230 -26.59 -29.80 5.33
C PHE A 230 -25.69 -29.29 6.49
N PRO A 231 -24.66 -30.05 6.96
CA PRO A 231 -23.75 -29.55 7.98
C PRO A 231 -23.02 -28.26 7.57
N CYS A 232 -22.67 -28.14 6.29
CA CYS A 232 -22.03 -26.94 5.79
C CYS A 232 -23.00 -25.75 5.70
N GLN A 233 -24.26 -25.98 5.30
CA GLN A 233 -25.29 -24.94 5.33
C GLN A 233 -25.53 -24.41 6.76
N GLU A 234 -25.63 -25.30 7.74
CA GLU A 234 -25.78 -24.90 9.14
C GLU A 234 -24.60 -24.03 9.61
N GLU A 235 -23.37 -24.42 9.28
CA GLU A 235 -22.19 -23.66 9.67
C GLU A 235 -22.10 -22.30 8.96
N ILE A 236 -22.56 -22.20 7.70
CA ILE A 236 -22.69 -20.93 6.98
C ILE A 236 -23.67 -20.00 7.71
N HIS A 237 -24.88 -20.48 8.00
CA HIS A 237 -25.90 -19.69 8.70
C HIS A 237 -25.40 -19.22 10.08
N LYS A 238 -24.78 -20.13 10.82
CA LYS A 238 -24.15 -19.85 12.11
C LYS A 238 -23.05 -18.78 12.00
N SER A 239 -22.16 -18.92 11.02
CA SER A 239 -21.06 -17.96 10.82
C SER A 239 -21.58 -16.56 10.51
N VAL A 240 -22.57 -16.44 9.62
CA VAL A 240 -23.20 -15.15 9.28
C VAL A 240 -23.94 -14.54 10.48
N PHE A 241 -24.64 -15.36 11.27
CA PHE A 241 -25.38 -14.89 12.43
C PHE A 241 -24.46 -14.36 13.55
N PHE A 242 -23.30 -14.98 13.75
CA PHE A 242 -22.30 -14.55 14.76
C PHE A 242 -21.32 -13.51 14.25
N MET A 243 -21.42 -13.10 12.98
CA MET A 243 -20.60 -12.06 12.41
C MET A 243 -20.98 -10.70 13.01
N ASP A 244 -19.99 -9.89 13.35
CA ASP A 244 -20.22 -8.59 13.99
C ASP A 244 -20.89 -7.61 13.01
N PRO A 245 -22.09 -7.07 13.36
CA PRO A 245 -22.87 -6.21 12.48
C PRO A 245 -22.15 -4.95 12.01
N ARG A 246 -21.09 -4.51 12.70
CA ARG A 246 -20.39 -3.26 12.34
C ARG A 246 -19.67 -3.33 11.00
N TRP A 247 -19.26 -4.52 10.57
CA TRP A 247 -18.56 -4.74 9.29
C TRP A 247 -19.27 -5.77 8.41
N ARG A 248 -20.48 -6.21 8.79
CA ARG A 248 -21.36 -7.03 7.96
C ARG A 248 -22.28 -6.17 7.12
N CYS A 249 -22.47 -6.53 5.86
CA CYS A 249 -23.51 -5.90 5.04
C CYS A 249 -24.92 -6.15 5.62
N GLN A 250 -25.82 -5.18 5.45
CA GLN A 250 -27.11 -5.18 6.14
C GLN A 250 -28.06 -6.27 5.63
N ASN A 251 -28.03 -6.56 4.33
CA ASN A 251 -28.85 -7.58 3.69
C ASN A 251 -28.36 -9.00 4.03
N ILE A 252 -28.96 -9.61 5.05
CA ILE A 252 -28.56 -10.94 5.55
C ILE A 252 -28.66 -12.02 4.47
N ASP A 253 -29.72 -12.00 3.67
CA ASP A 253 -29.95 -13.03 2.65
C ASP A 253 -28.86 -12.97 1.56
N GLU A 254 -28.45 -11.77 1.18
CA GLU A 254 -27.34 -11.53 0.27
C GLU A 254 -25.98 -11.92 0.87
N VAL A 255 -25.77 -11.65 2.16
CA VAL A 255 -24.58 -12.12 2.88
C VAL A 255 -24.52 -13.65 2.91
N ILE A 256 -25.64 -14.33 3.19
CA ILE A 256 -25.73 -15.80 3.17
C ILE A 256 -25.47 -16.32 1.76
N PHE A 257 -26.08 -15.72 0.74
CA PHE A 257 -25.86 -16.10 -0.66
C PHE A 257 -24.38 -16.00 -1.05
N ASN A 258 -23.72 -14.88 -0.73
CA ASN A 258 -22.31 -14.69 -1.03
C ASN A 258 -21.40 -15.58 -0.18
N MET A 259 -21.79 -15.92 1.04
CA MET A 259 -21.07 -16.92 1.85
C MET A 259 -21.14 -18.32 1.21
N LYS A 260 -22.32 -18.73 0.74
CA LYS A 260 -22.49 -19.99 -0.02
C LYS A 260 -21.62 -19.98 -1.28
N ARG A 261 -21.64 -18.88 -2.03
CA ARG A 261 -20.81 -18.71 -3.23
C ARG A 261 -19.32 -18.82 -2.90
N LEU A 262 -18.85 -18.16 -1.83
CA LEU A 262 -17.47 -18.25 -1.38
C LEU A 262 -17.09 -19.70 -1.04
N VAL A 263 -17.93 -20.42 -0.29
CA VAL A 263 -17.68 -21.83 0.06
C VAL A 263 -17.60 -22.71 -1.18
N ILE A 264 -18.53 -22.55 -2.12
CA ILE A 264 -18.53 -23.31 -3.39
C ILE A 264 -17.25 -23.02 -4.16
N LEU A 265 -16.86 -21.76 -4.31
CA LEU A 265 -15.64 -21.40 -5.03
C LEU A 265 -14.38 -21.98 -4.35
N LEU A 266 -14.31 -21.97 -3.02
CA LEU A 266 -13.20 -22.56 -2.26
C LEU A 266 -13.19 -24.09 -2.31
N SER A 267 -14.33 -24.74 -2.51
CA SER A 267 -14.44 -26.21 -2.58
C SER A 267 -13.78 -26.81 -3.82
N TYR A 268 -13.53 -26.01 -4.86
CA TYR A 268 -12.77 -26.44 -6.04
C TYR A 268 -11.29 -26.67 -5.76
N TYR A 269 -10.79 -26.18 -4.62
CA TYR A 269 -9.36 -26.21 -4.31
C TYR A 269 -9.04 -27.20 -3.19
N PRO A 270 -7.92 -27.94 -3.30
CA PRO A 270 -7.48 -28.84 -2.25
C PRO A 270 -7.21 -28.13 -0.91
N HIS A 271 -7.30 -28.89 0.20
CA HIS A 271 -7.20 -28.34 1.56
C HIS A 271 -5.91 -27.55 1.85
N HIS A 272 -4.78 -27.88 1.21
CA HIS A 272 -3.53 -27.17 1.46
C HIS A 272 -3.55 -25.73 0.90
N TYR A 273 -4.34 -25.45 -0.13
CA TYR A 273 -4.52 -24.10 -0.67
C TYR A 273 -5.30 -23.21 0.29
N LEU A 274 -6.26 -23.78 1.01
CA LEU A 274 -7.02 -23.05 2.04
C LEU A 274 -6.10 -22.56 3.16
N ASN A 275 -5.04 -23.33 3.50
CA ASN A 275 -4.06 -22.89 4.48
C ASN A 275 -3.28 -21.65 3.98
N VAL A 276 -2.84 -21.66 2.71
CA VAL A 276 -2.15 -20.52 2.09
C VAL A 276 -3.06 -19.30 2.01
N LEU A 277 -4.35 -19.50 1.70
CA LEU A 277 -5.35 -18.43 1.67
C LEU A 277 -5.59 -17.81 3.07
N MET A 278 -5.68 -18.65 4.10
CA MET A 278 -5.77 -18.19 5.50
C MET A 278 -4.50 -17.46 5.95
N GLU A 279 -3.31 -17.89 5.49
CA GLU A 279 -2.06 -17.17 5.73
C GLU A 279 -2.02 -15.81 5.01
N ALA A 280 -2.57 -15.74 3.79
CA ALA A 280 -2.74 -14.49 3.07
C ALA A 280 -3.68 -13.54 3.82
N GLY A 281 -4.80 -14.07 4.34
CA GLY A 281 -5.80 -13.36 5.12
C GLY A 281 -6.65 -12.41 4.28
N VAL A 282 -7.52 -11.66 4.95
CA VAL A 282 -8.33 -10.59 4.35
C VAL A 282 -7.98 -9.25 4.98
N CYS A 283 -7.97 -8.19 4.18
CA CYS A 283 -7.68 -6.84 4.64
C CYS A 283 -8.49 -5.81 3.86
N LEU A 284 -8.47 -4.57 4.33
CA LEU A 284 -8.98 -3.46 3.57
C LEU A 284 -8.16 -3.29 2.28
N GLU A 285 -8.83 -3.00 1.17
CA GLU A 285 -8.20 -2.67 -0.12
C GLU A 285 -7.28 -1.45 0.04
N VAL A 286 -7.77 -0.40 0.70
CA VAL A 286 -6.99 0.80 1.05
C VAL A 286 -7.13 1.12 2.53
N ALA A 287 -6.24 1.94 3.08
CA ALA A 287 -6.41 2.42 4.45
C ALA A 287 -7.76 3.16 4.59
N SER A 288 -8.45 2.97 5.71
CA SER A 288 -9.83 3.48 5.87
C SER A 288 -9.93 5.01 5.73
N ARG A 289 -8.85 5.75 6.01
CA ARG A 289 -8.78 7.22 5.87
C ARG A 289 -8.40 7.73 4.46
N SER A 290 -8.25 6.85 3.48
CA SER A 290 -8.03 7.26 2.09
C SER A 290 -9.25 8.00 1.53
N TYR A 291 -9.02 9.02 0.72
CA TYR A 291 -10.08 9.94 0.28
C TYR A 291 -11.21 9.26 -0.51
N LYS A 292 -12.46 9.38 -0.03
CA LYS A 292 -13.69 8.96 -0.71
C LYS A 292 -13.64 7.55 -1.34
N VAL A 293 -12.76 6.68 -0.84
CA VAL A 293 -12.78 5.27 -1.21
C VAL A 293 -13.66 4.56 -0.21
N GLN A 294 -14.81 4.06 -0.68
CA GLN A 294 -15.62 3.20 0.14
C GLN A 294 -14.76 2.00 0.56
N PRO A 295 -14.56 1.76 1.86
CA PRO A 295 -13.67 0.70 2.32
C PRO A 295 -14.25 -0.65 1.90
N ARG A 296 -13.40 -1.47 1.28
CA ARG A 296 -13.77 -2.80 0.80
C ARG A 296 -12.81 -3.82 1.36
N ILE A 297 -13.33 -5.01 1.67
CA ILE A 297 -12.53 -6.14 2.15
C ILE A 297 -12.26 -7.10 1.02
N HIS A 298 -11.00 -7.48 0.88
CA HIS A 298 -10.51 -8.39 -0.15
C HIS A 298 -9.50 -9.35 0.47
N PHE A 299 -9.05 -10.34 -0.29
CA PHE A 299 -7.85 -11.06 0.10
C PHE A 299 -6.67 -10.11 0.16
N CYS A 300 -5.88 -10.21 1.24
CA CYS A 300 -4.72 -9.36 1.43
C CYS A 300 -3.59 -9.86 0.54
N LEU A 301 -3.63 -9.51 -0.74
CA LEU A 301 -2.70 -9.99 -1.75
C LEU A 301 -1.84 -8.88 -2.35
N GLY A 302 -2.21 -7.62 -2.11
CA GLY A 302 -1.58 -6.49 -2.78
C GLY A 302 -2.29 -6.09 -4.06
N HIS A 303 -1.91 -4.92 -4.55
CA HIS A 303 -2.31 -4.43 -5.88
C HIS A 303 -1.36 -4.92 -6.99
N ASN A 304 -0.29 -5.64 -6.59
CA ASN A 304 0.78 -6.07 -7.47
C ASN A 304 0.68 -7.56 -7.75
N TYR A 305 0.44 -7.89 -9.01
CA TYR A 305 0.35 -9.26 -9.47
C TYR A 305 1.45 -9.54 -10.50
N PRO A 306 1.91 -10.79 -10.62
CA PRO A 306 2.85 -11.16 -11.69
C PRO A 306 2.29 -10.78 -13.07
N GLY A 307 3.10 -10.08 -13.88
CA GLY A 307 2.69 -9.58 -15.20
C GLY A 307 1.94 -8.23 -15.18
N ALA A 308 1.51 -7.75 -14.00
CA ALA A 308 0.91 -6.43 -13.81
C ALA A 308 1.75 -5.50 -12.92
N SER A 309 2.79 -6.01 -12.26
CA SER A 309 3.69 -5.23 -11.43
C SER A 309 4.94 -4.79 -12.19
N VAL A 310 5.37 -3.55 -11.93
CA VAL A 310 6.63 -2.97 -12.43
C VAL A 310 7.83 -3.48 -11.62
N VAL A 311 7.62 -4.09 -10.45
CA VAL A 311 8.68 -4.49 -9.51
C VAL A 311 8.78 -6.02 -9.44
N PRO A 312 9.96 -6.61 -9.74
CA PRO A 312 10.16 -8.04 -9.60
C PRO A 312 10.17 -8.45 -8.12
N GLU A 313 9.72 -9.66 -7.84
CA GLU A 313 9.84 -10.25 -6.50
C GLU A 313 11.32 -10.33 -6.09
N TYR A 314 11.62 -9.89 -4.86
CA TYR A 314 12.96 -9.95 -4.27
C TYR A 314 12.82 -10.33 -2.79
N GLY A 315 13.01 -11.62 -2.50
CA GLY A 315 13.03 -12.17 -1.16
C GLY A 315 14.47 -12.41 -0.69
N PRO A 316 15.14 -11.41 -0.08
CA PRO A 316 16.55 -11.54 0.27
C PRO A 316 16.79 -12.53 1.41
N ALA A 317 17.99 -13.11 1.39
CA ALA A 317 18.54 -13.83 2.52
C ALA A 317 18.83 -12.89 3.70
N TYR A 318 19.05 -13.47 4.89
CA TYR A 318 19.35 -12.70 6.10
C TYR A 318 20.56 -11.79 5.92
N GLU A 319 21.61 -12.29 5.28
CA GLU A 319 22.86 -11.56 5.05
C GLU A 319 22.62 -10.30 4.19
N GLU A 320 21.80 -10.41 3.15
CA GLU A 320 21.43 -9.30 2.27
C GLU A 320 20.58 -8.25 3.00
N ILE A 321 19.64 -8.67 3.87
CA ILE A 321 18.87 -7.75 4.73
C ILE A 321 19.83 -6.93 5.62
N ILE A 322 20.85 -7.57 6.19
CA ILE A 322 21.86 -6.89 7.02
C ILE A 322 22.71 -5.93 6.17
N GLU A 323 23.04 -6.26 4.93
CA GLU A 323 23.74 -5.35 4.02
C GLU A 323 22.90 -4.13 3.66
N LEU A 324 21.62 -4.31 3.35
CA LEU A 324 20.67 -3.21 3.11
C LEU A 324 20.56 -2.31 4.36
N ALA A 325 20.52 -2.91 5.56
CA ALA A 325 20.51 -2.16 6.82
C ALA A 325 21.78 -1.35 7.06
N ARG A 326 22.95 -1.90 6.73
CA ARG A 326 24.23 -1.19 6.79
C ARG A 326 24.23 -0.03 5.81
N ASN A 327 23.70 -0.22 4.61
CA ASN A 327 23.61 0.84 3.61
C ASN A 327 22.65 1.96 4.07
N MET A 328 21.47 1.60 4.58
CA MET A 328 20.52 2.53 5.22
C MET A 328 21.20 3.32 6.35
N THR A 329 21.94 2.66 7.23
CA THR A 329 22.70 3.32 8.30
C THR A 329 23.68 4.35 7.76
N ARG A 330 24.40 4.02 6.67
CA ARG A 330 25.34 4.94 6.02
C ARG A 330 24.60 6.13 5.42
N ILE A 331 23.48 5.92 4.74
CA ILE A 331 22.64 6.99 4.17
C ILE A 331 22.20 7.94 5.28
N LEU A 332 21.57 7.42 6.35
CA LEU A 332 21.07 8.25 7.43
C LEU A 332 22.19 9.03 8.15
N LYS A 333 23.38 8.43 8.33
CA LYS A 333 24.53 9.08 8.99
C LYS A 333 25.27 10.07 8.10
N ALA A 334 25.62 9.65 6.88
CA ALA A 334 26.51 10.40 5.99
C ALA A 334 25.78 11.53 5.27
N THR A 335 24.47 11.37 5.06
CA THR A 335 23.73 12.13 4.07
C THR A 335 22.68 13.05 4.69
N LEU A 336 22.12 12.66 5.84
CA LEU A 336 21.09 13.41 6.57
C LEU A 336 21.62 13.84 7.96
N PRO A 337 22.64 14.73 8.04
CA PRO A 337 23.27 15.08 9.31
C PRO A 337 22.36 15.89 10.26
N ARG A 338 21.19 16.33 9.78
CA ARG A 338 20.18 16.99 10.61
C ARG A 338 19.19 15.96 11.12
N LYS A 339 18.85 16.06 12.40
CA LYS A 339 17.77 15.27 12.99
C LYS A 339 16.48 15.58 12.23
N PRO A 340 15.79 14.57 11.67
CA PRO A 340 14.51 14.78 10.99
C PRO A 340 13.45 15.26 11.98
N ALA A 341 12.50 16.04 11.49
CA ALA A 341 11.34 16.49 12.25
C ALA A 341 10.30 15.37 12.43
N ALA A 342 10.19 14.49 11.43
CA ALA A 342 9.34 13.30 11.48
C ALA A 342 9.99 12.14 10.73
N ILE A 343 9.77 10.92 11.23
CA ILE A 343 10.14 9.67 10.56
C ILE A 343 8.91 8.79 10.51
N THR A 344 8.52 8.36 9.32
CA THR A 344 7.45 7.38 9.09
C THR A 344 8.07 6.07 8.62
N ILE A 345 7.43 4.96 8.99
CA ILE A 345 7.79 3.62 8.55
C ILE A 345 6.50 2.99 8.02
N ALA A 346 6.47 2.67 6.73
CA ALA A 346 5.31 2.11 6.07
C ALA A 346 5.45 0.58 5.94
N ARG A 347 4.48 -0.13 6.52
CA ARG A 347 4.30 -1.56 6.28
C ARG A 347 3.42 -1.71 5.04
N SER A 348 4.01 -1.93 3.87
CA SER A 348 3.31 -1.99 2.57
C SER A 348 2.51 -3.30 2.38
N ILE A 349 1.80 -3.74 3.41
CA ILE A 349 1.08 -5.02 3.48
C ILE A 349 -0.11 -5.06 2.53
N ARG A 350 -0.89 -3.96 2.48
CA ARG A 350 -2.05 -3.79 1.60
C ARG A 350 -1.65 -3.64 0.13
N ASP A 351 -0.46 -3.11 -0.12
CA ASP A 351 0.10 -2.98 -1.48
C ASP A 351 0.76 -4.28 -1.98
N GLY A 352 1.04 -5.22 -1.08
CA GLY A 352 1.71 -6.49 -1.41
C GLY A 352 3.22 -6.36 -1.54
N TYR A 353 3.79 -5.21 -1.16
CA TYR A 353 5.23 -4.94 -1.18
C TYR A 353 5.84 -5.20 0.20
N SER A 354 5.69 -6.41 0.72
CA SER A 354 6.26 -6.73 2.04
C SER A 354 6.73 -8.16 2.09
N ILE A 355 7.97 -8.36 2.53
CA ILE A 355 8.53 -9.69 2.83
C ILE A 355 7.89 -10.27 4.10
N ARG A 356 6.65 -10.76 3.98
CA ARG A 356 5.79 -11.15 5.12
C ARG A 356 6.49 -12.05 6.14
N LYS A 357 7.27 -13.03 5.69
CA LYS A 357 8.02 -13.94 6.58
C LYS A 357 9.09 -13.23 7.41
N ASN A 358 9.70 -12.18 6.88
CA ASN A 358 10.79 -11.42 7.49
C ASN A 358 10.35 -10.04 8.00
N LEU A 359 9.06 -9.70 7.95
CA LEU A 359 8.51 -8.39 8.31
C LEU A 359 8.98 -7.91 9.70
N SER A 360 8.82 -8.78 10.70
CA SER A 360 9.21 -8.48 12.09
C SER A 360 10.72 -8.25 12.24
N LEU A 361 11.53 -9.00 11.48
CA LEU A 361 12.98 -8.81 11.43
C LEU A 361 13.34 -7.46 10.79
N VAL A 362 12.75 -7.13 9.64
CA VAL A 362 13.00 -5.87 8.93
C VAL A 362 12.64 -4.68 9.80
N GLU A 363 11.44 -4.66 10.39
CA GLU A 363 11.03 -3.57 11.27
C GLU A 363 11.97 -3.42 12.47
N THR A 364 12.37 -4.55 13.09
CA THR A 364 13.33 -4.55 14.21
C THR A 364 14.65 -3.93 13.79
N ILE A 365 15.16 -4.29 12.61
CA ILE A 365 16.39 -3.74 12.05
C ILE A 365 16.26 -2.24 11.79
N ILE A 366 15.17 -1.78 11.15
CA ILE A 366 14.91 -0.35 10.90
C ILE A 366 14.94 0.40 12.23
N LYS A 367 14.23 -0.09 13.25
CA LYS A 367 14.22 0.51 14.59
C LYS A 367 15.61 0.56 15.20
N MET A 368 16.39 -0.53 15.13
CA MET A 368 17.77 -0.56 15.63
C MET A 368 18.65 0.48 14.93
N VAL A 369 18.52 0.63 13.61
CA VAL A 369 19.23 1.65 12.84
C VAL A 369 18.83 3.05 13.32
N LEU A 370 17.53 3.34 13.42
CA LEU A 370 17.03 4.66 13.85
C LEU A 370 17.44 5.01 15.27
N LYS A 371 17.33 4.06 16.22
CA LYS A 371 17.81 4.22 17.60
C LYS A 371 19.30 4.55 17.62
N ARG A 372 20.11 3.84 16.83
CA ARG A 372 21.56 4.06 16.76
C ARG A 372 21.94 5.39 16.10
N VAL A 373 21.23 5.81 15.05
CA VAL A 373 21.59 7.01 14.30
C VAL A 373 21.10 8.29 14.98
N TYR A 374 19.90 8.27 15.54
CA TYR A 374 19.24 9.46 16.10
C TYR A 374 19.08 9.42 17.63
N ASN A 375 19.69 8.44 18.30
CA ASN A 375 19.63 8.23 19.75
C ASN A 375 18.17 8.15 20.27
N LEU A 376 17.34 7.35 19.60
CA LEU A 376 15.95 7.13 19.96
C LEU A 376 15.80 5.97 20.95
N THR A 377 14.68 5.97 21.67
CA THR A 377 14.25 4.91 22.59
C THR A 377 12.92 4.31 22.11
N ASP A 378 12.43 3.24 22.74
CA ASP A 378 11.14 2.63 22.40
C ASP A 378 9.95 3.59 22.56
N GLU A 379 10.03 4.56 23.47
CA GLU A 379 9.00 5.58 23.68
C GLU A 379 8.81 6.51 22.48
N ASN A 380 9.79 6.57 21.57
CA ASN A 380 9.72 7.38 20.36
C ASN A 380 8.99 6.70 19.20
N PHE A 381 8.64 5.41 19.34
CA PHE A 381 7.96 4.66 18.29
C PHE A 381 6.47 4.56 18.58
N HIS A 382 5.66 5.13 17.69
CA HIS A 382 4.21 5.12 17.78
C HIS A 382 3.63 4.36 16.58
N TYR A 383 2.67 3.47 16.85
CA TYR A 383 1.96 2.74 15.81
C TYR A 383 0.68 3.45 15.42
N SER A 384 0.40 3.51 14.13
CA SER A 384 -0.89 3.96 13.63
C SER A 384 -2.01 3.03 14.11
N GLU A 385 -3.14 3.61 14.51
CA GLU A 385 -4.35 2.85 14.86
C GLU A 385 -4.96 2.12 13.65
N TYR A 386 -4.55 2.49 12.43
CA TYR A 386 -5.02 1.92 11.15
C TYR A 386 -4.01 0.95 10.52
N LEU A 387 -3.02 0.50 11.29
CA LEU A 387 -1.96 -0.38 10.82
C LEU A 387 -2.48 -1.82 10.63
N ALA A 388 -2.38 -2.34 9.40
CA ALA A 388 -2.77 -3.72 9.10
C ALA A 388 -1.94 -4.72 9.95
N GLY A 389 -2.63 -5.66 10.61
CA GLY A 389 -2.01 -6.60 11.55
C GLY A 389 -1.63 -6.01 12.91
N GLY A 390 -1.88 -4.70 13.13
CA GLY A 390 -1.58 -3.99 14.37
C GLY A 390 -0.08 -3.98 14.71
N PRO A 391 0.31 -3.58 15.94
CA PRO A 391 1.72 -3.44 16.34
C PRO A 391 2.59 -4.69 16.13
N ARG A 392 2.00 -5.89 16.14
CA ARG A 392 2.72 -7.16 15.96
C ARG A 392 3.14 -7.45 14.52
N GLY A 393 2.49 -6.81 13.56
CA GLY A 393 2.68 -7.09 12.15
C GLY A 393 1.86 -8.29 11.67
N TRP A 394 1.83 -8.44 10.34
CA TRP A 394 0.94 -9.38 9.66
C TRP A 394 1.28 -10.84 9.96
N ALA A 395 2.56 -11.23 10.01
CA ALA A 395 2.95 -12.62 10.24
C ALA A 395 2.53 -13.15 11.63
N ASP A 396 2.62 -12.30 12.66
CA ASP A 396 2.33 -12.68 14.05
C ASP A 396 0.91 -12.31 14.49
N ARG A 397 0.05 -11.92 13.56
CA ARG A 397 -1.27 -11.33 13.83
C ARG A 397 -2.22 -12.26 14.59
N TYR A 398 -2.07 -13.57 14.39
CA TYR A 398 -2.90 -14.60 15.04
C TYR A 398 -2.34 -15.13 16.38
N GLN A 399 -1.09 -14.81 16.72
CA GLN A 399 -0.49 -15.35 17.94
C GLN A 399 -1.13 -14.73 19.18
N LYS A 400 -1.60 -15.53 20.14
CA LYS A 400 -2.03 -15.00 21.45
C LYS A 400 -0.84 -14.36 22.15
N LYS A 401 -1.06 -13.28 22.94
CA LYS A 401 0.01 -12.71 23.81
C LYS A 401 0.59 -13.87 24.62
N ARG A 402 1.81 -14.31 24.30
CA ARG A 402 2.64 -14.91 25.34
C ARG A 402 2.79 -13.80 26.36
N LYS A 403 2.22 -13.99 27.56
CA LYS A 403 2.59 -13.20 28.71
C LYS A 403 4.10 -13.41 28.82
N VAL A 404 4.86 -12.38 28.46
CA VAL A 404 6.29 -12.33 28.78
C VAL A 404 6.30 -12.20 30.30
N PHE A 405 6.75 -13.26 30.97
CA PHE A 405 6.99 -13.28 32.41
C PHE A 405 8.28 -12.53 32.72
#